data_AF-A0A8H6YBA4-F1
#
_entry.id   AF-A0A8H6YBA4-F1
#
_cell.length_a   1.000
_cell.length_b   1.000
_cell.length_c   1.000
_cell.angle_alpha   90.00
_cell.angle_beta   90.00
_cell.angle_gamma   90.00
#
_symmetry.space_group_name_H-M   'P 1'
#
loop_
_entity.id
_entity.type
_entity.pdbx_description
1 polymer ?
#
loop_
_entity_poly.entity_id
_entity_poly.type
_entity_poly.pdbx_seq_one_letter_code
_entity_poly.pdbx_strand_id
1 'polypeptide(L)'
;MLASMVDGDIAGFPDMHTAEMRAKYPEIYEHMLKEGRCSSFEFFWRDHYSGLKDAGYLLCPRYSPGWSAPWKNTTKFPLDFEDNVVPMSSLVMDAIWIFNGTCVMLKRYDRLPLTNYSPLTRRPLL
;
A
#
# COMPACT_ATOMS: atom_id res chain seq x y z
N MET A 1 11.78 9.30 -7.37
CA MET A 1 10.68 9.62 -8.31
C MET A 1 9.33 9.01 -7.88
N LEU A 2 9.17 8.54 -6.63
CA LEU A 2 7.85 8.32 -6.00
C LEU A 2 7.38 9.55 -5.19
N ALA A 3 8.25 10.56 -5.06
CA ALA A 3 8.01 11.77 -4.28
C ALA A 3 7.05 12.77 -4.96
N SER A 4 6.63 12.53 -6.20
CA SER A 4 5.69 13.41 -6.92
C SER A 4 4.22 12.96 -6.80
N MET A 5 3.93 11.90 -6.04
CA MET A 5 2.55 11.44 -5.80
C MET A 5 1.88 12.13 -4.60
N VAL A 6 2.53 13.13 -3.98
CA VAL A 6 2.07 13.78 -2.74
C VAL A 6 1.42 15.15 -2.98
N ASP A 7 1.60 15.75 -4.15
CA ASP A 7 0.97 17.04 -4.46
C ASP A 7 -0.39 16.81 -5.09
N GLY A 8 -1.42 17.14 -4.31
CA GLY A 8 -2.80 16.79 -4.58
C GLY A 8 -3.33 17.36 -5.89
N ASP A 9 -3.83 16.48 -6.74
CA ASP A 9 -4.96 16.77 -7.62
C ASP A 9 -5.69 15.45 -7.92
N ILE A 10 -6.86 15.27 -7.33
CA ILE A 10 -7.68 14.05 -7.47
C ILE A 10 -8.35 14.00 -8.87
N ALA A 11 -8.14 15.03 -9.70
CA ALA A 11 -8.69 15.14 -11.05
C ALA A 11 -7.73 14.63 -12.17
N GLY A 12 -6.55 14.12 -11.83
CA GLY A 12 -5.50 13.80 -12.80
C GLY A 12 -5.01 12.35 -12.81
N PHE A 13 -5.60 11.44 -12.05
CA PHE A 13 -5.23 10.02 -12.12
C PHE A 13 -5.69 9.47 -13.48
N PRO A 14 -4.78 9.17 -14.42
CA PRO A 14 -5.18 8.73 -15.73
C PRO A 14 -5.81 7.34 -15.59
N ASP A 15 -6.75 7.02 -16.46
CA ASP A 15 -7.36 5.69 -16.48
C ASP A 15 -6.26 4.62 -16.56
N MET A 16 -6.10 3.92 -15.44
CA MET A 16 -5.04 2.96 -15.23
C MET A 16 -5.26 1.68 -16.05
N HIS A 17 -6.41 1.53 -16.72
CA HIS A 17 -6.73 0.44 -17.65
C HIS A 17 -6.15 0.62 -19.06
N THR A 18 -5.53 1.76 -19.37
CA THR A 18 -5.11 2.08 -20.74
C THR A 18 -3.75 1.49 -21.11
N ALA A 19 -3.61 1.08 -22.38
CA ALA A 19 -2.32 0.68 -22.98
C ALA A 19 -1.26 1.80 -22.91
N GLU A 20 -1.70 3.05 -22.78
CA GLU A 20 -0.85 4.23 -22.64
C GLU A 20 -0.02 4.21 -21.35
N MET A 21 -0.58 3.77 -20.23
CA MET A 21 0.17 3.63 -18.97
C MET A 21 1.27 2.57 -19.07
N ARG A 22 0.98 1.44 -19.73
CA ARG A 22 1.98 0.39 -19.99
C ARG A 22 3.14 0.92 -20.83
N ALA A 23 2.86 1.79 -21.81
CA ALA A 23 3.89 2.41 -22.63
C ALA A 23 4.67 3.51 -21.88
N LYS A 24 3.98 4.25 -21.00
CA LYS A 24 4.54 5.41 -20.31
C LYS A 24 5.40 5.05 -19.09
N TYR A 25 5.04 3.99 -18.36
CA TYR A 25 5.75 3.52 -17.16
C TYR A 25 5.93 1.99 -17.17
N PRO A 26 6.71 1.45 -18.14
CA PRO A 26 6.85 0.01 -18.33
C PRO A 26 7.40 -0.72 -17.10
N GLU A 27 8.27 -0.08 -16.32
CA GLU A 27 8.84 -0.62 -15.09
C GLU A 27 7.82 -0.79 -13.96
N ILE A 28 6.89 0.18 -13.80
CA ILE A 28 5.81 0.10 -12.80
C ILE A 28 4.83 -1.01 -13.21
N TYR A 29 4.52 -1.08 -14.50
CA TYR A 29 3.63 -2.10 -15.05
C TYR A 29 4.21 -3.52 -14.89
N GLU A 30 5.46 -3.74 -15.27
CA GLU A 30 6.06 -5.07 -15.19
C GLU A 30 6.27 -5.52 -13.71
N HIS A 31 6.72 -4.64 -12.82
CA HIS A 31 7.02 -5.06 -11.44
C HIS A 31 5.79 -5.13 -10.51
N MET A 32 4.92 -4.11 -10.49
CA MET A 32 3.75 -4.14 -9.61
C MET A 32 2.58 -4.84 -10.27
N LEU A 33 2.25 -4.47 -11.51
CA LEU A 33 1.03 -4.93 -12.15
C LEU A 33 1.16 -6.35 -12.73
N LYS A 34 2.32 -6.77 -13.25
CA LYS A 34 2.46 -8.12 -13.81
C LYS A 34 3.01 -9.13 -12.81
N GLU A 35 3.99 -8.75 -12.01
CA GLU A 35 4.61 -9.67 -11.03
C GLU A 35 3.96 -9.62 -9.64
N GLY A 36 3.12 -8.62 -9.35
CA GLY A 36 2.47 -8.47 -8.05
C GLY A 36 3.44 -8.11 -6.92
N ARG A 37 4.60 -7.51 -7.24
CA ARG A 37 5.59 -7.19 -6.19
C ARG A 37 5.04 -6.13 -5.23
N CYS A 38 5.34 -6.29 -3.95
CA CYS A 38 5.16 -5.22 -2.97
C CYS A 38 6.18 -4.10 -3.24
N SER A 39 5.72 -2.87 -3.16
CA SER A 39 6.56 -1.68 -3.09
C SER A 39 7.26 -1.57 -1.73
N SER A 40 8.26 -0.69 -1.62
CA SER A 40 9.06 -0.54 -0.39
C SER A 40 8.23 -0.12 0.83
N PHE A 41 7.14 0.62 0.64
CA PHE A 41 6.27 1.06 1.71
C PHE A 41 5.31 -0.03 2.21
N GLU A 42 5.10 -1.08 1.41
CA GLU A 42 4.29 -2.26 1.75
C GLU A 42 5.09 -3.32 2.52
N PHE A 43 6.43 -3.26 2.52
CA PHE A 43 7.27 -4.25 3.18
C PHE A 43 7.01 -4.36 4.67
N PHE A 44 6.79 -3.24 5.36
CA PHE A 44 6.42 -3.27 6.78
C PHE A 44 5.21 -4.17 7.01
N TRP A 45 4.14 -3.99 6.23
CA TRP A 45 2.89 -4.73 6.40
C TRP A 45 3.04 -6.20 6.04
N ARG A 46 3.76 -6.51 4.95
CA ARG A 46 4.12 -7.89 4.58
C ARG A 46 4.92 -8.58 5.69
N ASP A 47 5.96 -7.92 6.19
CA ASP A 47 6.89 -8.52 7.15
C ASP A 47 6.23 -8.71 8.54
N HIS A 48 5.19 -7.94 8.84
CA HIS A 48 4.39 -8.08 10.07
C HIS A 48 3.11 -8.91 9.89
N TYR A 49 2.84 -9.45 8.69
CA TYR A 49 1.60 -10.17 8.38
C TYR A 49 1.30 -11.28 9.38
N SER A 50 2.26 -12.17 9.63
CA SER A 50 2.07 -13.29 10.55
C SER A 50 1.78 -12.83 11.98
N GLY A 51 2.53 -11.85 12.49
CA GLY A 51 2.32 -11.32 13.83
C GLY A 51 0.97 -10.61 14.00
N LEU A 52 0.52 -9.87 12.98
CA LEU A 52 -0.81 -9.24 12.98
C LEU A 52 -1.93 -10.29 12.92
N LYS A 53 -1.76 -11.32 12.10
CA LYS A 53 -2.70 -12.44 12.01
C LYS A 53 -2.82 -13.18 13.35
N ASP A 54 -1.70 -13.46 14.00
CA ASP A 54 -1.68 -14.09 15.33
C ASP A 54 -2.34 -13.20 16.40
N ALA A 55 -2.27 -11.88 16.24
CA ALA A 55 -2.97 -10.90 17.08
C ALA A 55 -4.46 -10.72 16.73
N GLY A 56 -4.98 -11.44 15.73
CA GLY A 56 -6.40 -11.40 15.33
C GLY A 56 -6.73 -10.39 14.23
N TYR A 57 -5.74 -9.88 13.50
CA TYR A 57 -5.93 -8.94 12.40
C TYR A 57 -5.43 -9.54 11.07
N LEU A 58 -6.36 -9.80 10.15
CA LEU A 58 -6.05 -10.38 8.86
C LEU A 58 -5.91 -9.27 7.82
N LEU A 59 -4.69 -9.06 7.32
CA LEU A 59 -4.46 -8.18 6.17
C LEU A 59 -4.93 -8.85 4.86
N CYS A 60 -5.06 -8.04 3.81
CA CYS A 60 -5.22 -8.52 2.43
C CYS A 60 -4.23 -9.66 2.10
N PRO A 61 -4.65 -10.73 1.40
CA PRO A 61 -3.82 -11.89 1.08
C PRO A 61 -2.47 -11.55 0.43
N ARG A 62 -2.38 -10.45 -0.32
CA ARG A 62 -1.12 -9.97 -0.93
C ARG A 62 0.04 -9.83 0.03
N TYR A 63 -0.22 -9.51 1.30
CA TYR A 63 0.82 -9.36 2.31
C TYR A 63 1.24 -10.68 2.95
N SER A 64 0.57 -11.80 2.63
CA SER A 64 0.90 -13.11 3.19
C SER A 64 2.18 -13.69 2.60
N PRO A 65 3.01 -14.40 3.40
CA PRO A 65 4.18 -15.10 2.89
C PRO A 65 3.79 -16.12 1.81
N GLY A 66 4.45 -16.04 0.65
CA GLY A 66 4.22 -16.97 -0.46
C GLY A 66 3.00 -16.64 -1.33
N TRP A 67 2.34 -15.49 -1.13
CA TRP A 67 1.29 -15.05 -2.02
C TRP A 67 1.80 -14.86 -3.46
N SER A 68 0.94 -15.20 -4.42
CA SER A 68 1.18 -14.97 -5.84
C SER A 68 -0.02 -14.26 -6.45
N ALA A 69 0.26 -13.26 -7.29
CA ALA A 69 -0.75 -12.52 -8.04
C ALA A 69 -1.76 -13.45 -8.75
N PRO A 70 -3.06 -13.38 -8.44
CA PRO A 70 -4.08 -14.24 -9.07
C PRO A 70 -4.30 -13.90 -10.55
N TRP A 71 -3.91 -12.70 -10.99
CA TRP A 71 -3.91 -12.33 -12.40
C TRP A 71 -2.71 -12.86 -13.18
N LYS A 72 -1.72 -13.49 -12.50
CA LYS A 72 -0.57 -14.09 -13.17
C LYS A 72 -1.08 -15.20 -14.10
N ASN A 73 -0.76 -15.09 -15.39
CA ASN A 73 -1.23 -15.96 -16.47
C ASN A 73 -2.72 -15.83 -16.84
N THR A 74 -3.38 -14.73 -16.46
CA THR A 74 -4.74 -14.42 -16.91
C THR A 74 -4.72 -13.29 -17.94
N THR A 75 -5.82 -13.13 -18.67
CA THR A 75 -6.06 -11.96 -19.53
C THR A 75 -6.74 -10.80 -18.78
N LYS A 76 -7.06 -10.98 -17.49
CA LYS A 76 -7.73 -9.99 -16.66
C LYS A 76 -6.77 -8.87 -16.29
N PHE A 77 -7.31 -7.66 -16.12
CA PHE A 77 -6.48 -6.54 -15.73
C PHE A 77 -6.13 -6.66 -14.24
N PRO A 78 -4.88 -6.44 -13.82
CA PRO A 78 -4.48 -6.55 -12.42
C PRO A 78 -5.34 -5.70 -11.48
N LEU A 79 -5.79 -4.51 -11.89
CA LEU A 79 -6.65 -3.63 -11.09
C LEU A 79 -8.08 -4.16 -10.88
N ASP A 80 -8.48 -5.20 -11.62
CA ASP A 80 -9.77 -5.87 -11.41
C ASP A 80 -9.75 -6.74 -10.13
N PHE A 81 -8.59 -6.87 -9.48
CA PHE A 81 -8.40 -7.66 -8.28
C PHE A 81 -8.12 -6.75 -7.09
N GLU A 82 -8.86 -6.98 -5.99
CA GLU A 82 -8.67 -6.29 -4.72
C GLU A 82 -7.22 -6.34 -4.23
N ASP A 83 -6.54 -7.48 -4.43
CA ASP A 83 -5.14 -7.67 -4.05
C ASP A 83 -4.19 -6.66 -4.74
N ASN A 84 -4.58 -6.05 -5.87
CA ASN A 84 -3.77 -5.04 -6.53
C ASN A 84 -4.03 -3.61 -6.04
N VAL A 85 -5.01 -3.42 -5.16
CA VAL A 85 -5.29 -2.12 -4.55
C VAL A 85 -4.20 -1.84 -3.51
N VAL A 86 -3.37 -0.85 -3.82
CA VAL A 86 -2.27 -0.41 -2.95
C VAL A 86 -2.79 0.70 -2.03
N PRO A 87 -2.44 0.72 -0.72
CA PRO A 87 -2.83 1.81 0.16
C PRO A 87 -2.21 3.14 -0.29
N MET A 88 -3.00 4.21 -0.22
CA MET A 88 -2.53 5.57 -0.53
C MET A 88 -1.51 6.11 0.48
N SER A 89 -1.42 5.51 1.66
CA SER A 89 -0.50 5.93 2.72
C SER A 89 0.25 4.73 3.26
N SER A 90 1.57 4.89 3.38
CA SER A 90 2.44 3.86 3.96
C SER A 90 2.14 3.59 5.44
N LEU A 91 1.47 4.54 6.12
CA LEU A 91 1.25 4.51 7.56
C LEU A 91 -0.02 3.77 7.98
N VAL A 92 -0.91 3.46 7.04
CA VAL A 92 -2.18 2.79 7.33
C VAL A 92 -2.43 1.61 6.39
N MET A 93 -3.19 0.64 6.88
CA MET A 93 -3.57 -0.54 6.11
C MET A 93 -4.94 -1.05 6.57
N ASP A 94 -5.76 -1.47 5.62
CA ASP A 94 -7.03 -2.13 5.92
C ASP A 94 -6.81 -3.59 6.34
N ALA A 95 -7.63 -4.05 7.27
CA ALA A 95 -7.57 -5.40 7.79
C ALA A 95 -8.97 -5.87 8.22
N ILE A 96 -9.11 -7.18 8.39
CA ILE A 96 -10.28 -7.79 9.04
C ILE A 96 -9.93 -8.14 10.48
N TRP A 97 -10.73 -7.66 11.43
CA TRP A 97 -10.67 -8.14 12.81
C TRP A 97 -11.34 -9.51 12.87
N ILE A 98 -10.53 -10.56 13.02
CA ILE A 98 -10.93 -11.97 12.85
C ILE A 98 -12.04 -12.36 13.83
N PHE A 99 -12.05 -11.77 15.03
CA PHE A 99 -13.02 -12.10 16.07
C PHE A 99 -14.48 -11.93 15.62
N ASN A 100 -14.77 -10.88 14.85
CA ASN A 100 -16.14 -10.56 14.43
C ASN A 100 -16.28 -10.25 12.94
N GLY A 101 -15.22 -10.43 12.15
CA GLY A 101 -15.22 -10.19 10.70
C GLY A 101 -15.34 -8.72 10.30
N THR A 102 -15.14 -7.77 11.21
CA THR A 102 -15.30 -6.34 10.90
C THR A 102 -14.07 -5.78 10.20
N CYS A 103 -14.30 -4.92 9.19
CA CYS A 103 -13.22 -4.16 8.55
C CYS A 103 -12.70 -3.08 9.50
N VAL A 104 -11.39 -3.03 9.68
CA VAL A 104 -10.68 -2.09 10.54
C VAL A 104 -9.49 -1.49 9.80
N MET A 105 -9.07 -0.30 10.21
CA MET A 105 -7.87 0.33 9.71
C MET A 105 -6.76 0.26 10.78
N LEU A 106 -5.66 -0.39 10.43
CA LEU A 106 -4.46 -0.43 11.25
C LEU A 106 -3.59 0.77 10.92
N LYS A 107 -3.01 1.40 11.94
CA LYS A 107 -2.05 2.48 11.79
C LYS A 107 -0.71 2.04 12.37
N ARG A 108 0.35 2.05 11.57
CA ARG A 108 1.70 1.85 12.09
C ARG A 108 2.21 3.14 12.73
N TYR A 109 2.97 2.99 13.80
CA TYR A 109 3.66 4.10 14.44
C TYR A 109 5.15 3.97 14.19
N ASP A 110 5.66 4.78 13.27
CA ASP A 110 7.10 4.89 13.09
C ASP A 110 7.65 5.61 14.31
N ARG A 111 8.40 4.93 15.18
CA ARG A 111 9.30 5.63 16.12
C ARG A 111 10.33 6.34 15.26
N LEU A 112 10.06 7.58 14.88
CA LEU A 112 11.12 8.47 14.46
C LEU A 112 12.15 8.46 15.61
N PRO A 113 13.44 8.22 15.35
CA PRO A 113 14.44 8.41 16.38
C PRO A 113 14.26 9.83 16.91
N LEU A 114 14.19 9.98 18.24
CA LEU A 114 13.98 11.25 18.92
C LEU A 114 15.07 12.31 18.63
N THR A 115 15.97 12.07 17.69
CA THR A 115 17.15 12.87 17.42
C THR A 115 16.93 14.05 16.48
N ASN A 116 15.71 14.29 15.96
CA ASN A 116 15.40 15.45 15.10
C ASN A 116 14.21 16.31 15.55
N TYR A 117 13.75 16.19 16.80
CA TYR A 117 12.82 17.18 17.37
C TYR A 117 13.59 18.44 17.79
N SER A 118 13.70 19.42 16.89
CA SER A 118 13.93 20.81 17.33
C SER A 118 12.63 21.32 17.98
N PRO A 119 12.65 21.84 19.22
CA PRO A 119 11.44 22.27 19.94
C PRO A 119 10.73 23.52 19.35
N LEU A 120 11.13 24.02 18.18
CA LEU A 120 10.89 25.41 17.77
C LEU A 120 9.78 25.66 16.74
N THR A 121 8.81 24.76 16.58
CA THR A 121 7.56 25.11 15.88
C THR A 121 6.32 24.65 16.65
N ARG A 122 6.20 25.11 17.90
CA ARG A 122 4.91 25.58 18.41
C ARG A 122 4.88 27.10 18.22
N ARG A 123 4.37 27.58 17.09
CA ARG A 123 3.91 28.97 17.06
C ARG A 123 2.60 29.03 17.86
N PRO A 124 2.48 29.88 18.89
CA PRO A 124 1.19 30.20 19.46
C PRO A 124 0.40 31.03 18.44
N LEU A 125 -0.92 30.81 18.39
CA LEU A 125 -1.85 31.72 17.73
C LEU A 125 -1.83 33.05 18.50
N LEU A 126 -1.42 34.12 17.80
CA LEU A 126 -1.85 35.49 18.04
C LEU A 126 -2.17 36.10 16.67
#